data_AF-A0A0P9D125-F1
#
_entry.id   AF-A0A0P9D125-F1
#
_cell.length_a   1.000
_cell.length_b   1.000
_cell.length_c   1.000
_cell.angle_alpha   90.00
_cell.angle_beta   90.00
_cell.angle_gamma   90.00
#
_symmetry.space_group_name_H-M   'P 1'
#
loop_
_entity.id
_entity.type
_entity.pdbx_description
1 polymer ?
#
loop_
_entity_poly.entity_id
_entity_poly.type
_entity_poly.pdbx_seq_one_letter_code
_entity_poly.pdbx_strand_id
1 'polypeptide(L)'
;VLDQAIHAVSGQQATSPEKLADKIALLIQLFRERRCLLILDNFETIMQPGTITGTYRSGYAEYGPLLRALSERMHESCVILTSREKPAELGSLQGRAGPVRTLALAGLGDEACQSILEAQAIAGTPHDLHALARLYSGNPLALALVAEPIRELFGGDLGAFLAAGNAFFNGVGALLYAQLARSTPLEQAILYWLAIEREHVPLSALLRDLGEDVPQREVLAALESLRHRMLIERGPGNATFTLQPVILEYVTDSLIELVAREVADGRPRLLSSHAIVLATAKEYVRRSQEQLIAVPLLDRLGKRDAVERQLLNLLAFWRNQPHATQGYGPGNVVNLLRLLRGHLRNLDLAHLRIQQAVLHGADVQDTSLAGAVLWDTLFTETFDAITAVAISSSGEYW
;
A
#
# COMPACT_ATOMS: atom_id res chain seq x y z
N VAL A 1 32.60 -9.63 2.39
CA VAL A 1 32.48 -8.41 3.23
C VAL A 1 33.27 -8.52 4.52
N LEU A 2 33.02 -9.51 5.39
CA LEU A 2 33.70 -9.60 6.69
C LEU A 2 35.24 -9.70 6.57
N ASP A 3 35.73 -10.53 5.64
CA ASP A 3 37.17 -10.65 5.37
C ASP A 3 37.78 -9.33 4.86
N GLN A 4 37.08 -8.62 3.98
CA GLN A 4 37.50 -7.32 3.47
C GLN A 4 37.51 -6.26 4.57
N ALA A 5 36.53 -6.28 5.47
CA ALA A 5 36.47 -5.37 6.61
C ALA A 5 37.63 -5.63 7.58
N ILE A 6 37.90 -6.88 7.94
CA ILE A 6 39.06 -7.26 8.79
C ILE A 6 40.36 -6.81 8.12
N HIS A 7 40.51 -7.07 6.82
CA HIS A 7 41.71 -6.72 6.07
C HIS A 7 41.92 -5.20 6.01
N ALA A 8 40.85 -4.43 5.78
CA ALA A 8 40.90 -2.96 5.76
C ALA A 8 41.25 -2.37 7.14
N VAL A 9 40.58 -2.83 8.20
CA VAL A 9 40.75 -2.30 9.56
C VAL A 9 42.11 -2.63 10.15
N SER A 10 42.63 -3.82 9.85
CA SER A 10 43.97 -4.25 10.28
C SER A 10 45.12 -3.53 9.57
N GLY A 11 44.85 -2.67 8.58
CA GLY A 11 45.90 -2.06 7.76
C GLY A 11 46.61 -3.09 6.88
N GLN A 12 45.85 -4.06 6.38
CA GLN A 12 46.30 -5.16 5.52
C GLN A 12 47.19 -6.21 6.18
N GLN A 13 47.25 -6.25 7.52
CA GLN A 13 48.19 -7.11 8.26
C GLN A 13 47.54 -8.37 8.84
N ALA A 14 46.22 -8.40 9.04
CA ALA A 14 45.55 -9.54 9.66
C ALA A 14 45.12 -10.59 8.64
N THR A 15 45.41 -11.85 8.94
CA THR A 15 44.86 -13.02 8.24
C THR A 15 43.48 -13.35 8.80
N SER A 16 42.46 -13.46 7.95
CA SER A 16 41.11 -13.76 8.41
C SER A 16 40.97 -15.24 8.80
N PRO A 17 40.43 -15.57 9.99
CA PRO A 17 40.13 -16.95 10.40
C PRO A 17 39.12 -17.62 9.45
N GLU A 18 39.02 -18.95 9.45
CA GLU A 18 38.04 -19.64 8.59
C GLU A 18 36.60 -19.56 9.11
N LYS A 19 36.40 -19.70 10.43
CA LYS A 19 35.07 -19.77 11.04
C LYS A 19 34.47 -18.38 11.23
N LEU A 20 33.19 -18.24 10.91
CA LEU A 20 32.43 -16.99 11.06
C LEU A 20 32.55 -16.38 12.47
N ALA A 21 32.39 -17.18 13.51
CA ALA A 21 32.46 -16.71 14.90
C ALA A 21 33.82 -16.08 15.23
N ASP A 22 34.91 -16.69 14.73
CA ASP A 22 36.28 -16.22 14.95
C ASP A 22 36.55 -14.95 14.14
N LYS A 23 36.04 -14.86 12.90
CA LYS A 23 36.08 -13.62 12.10
C LYS A 23 35.37 -12.46 12.81
N ILE A 24 34.17 -12.70 13.34
CA ILE A 24 33.42 -11.68 14.08
C ILE A 24 34.18 -11.26 15.34
N ALA A 25 34.73 -12.20 16.10
CA ALA A 25 35.52 -11.90 17.29
C ALA A 25 36.76 -11.05 16.97
N LEU A 26 37.48 -11.40 15.91
CA LEU A 26 38.64 -10.63 15.43
C LEU A 26 38.25 -9.22 15.02
N LEU A 27 37.16 -9.04 14.25
CA LEU A 27 36.70 -7.71 13.86
C LEU A 27 36.36 -6.84 15.09
N ILE A 28 35.68 -7.41 16.09
CA ILE A 28 35.35 -6.69 17.34
C ILE A 28 36.62 -6.32 18.11
N GLN A 29 37.62 -7.20 18.18
CA GLN A 29 38.90 -6.88 18.78
C GLN A 29 39.57 -5.71 18.07
N LEU A 30 39.64 -5.75 16.73
CA LEU A 30 40.17 -4.66 15.93
C LEU A 30 39.42 -3.33 16.15
N PHE A 31 38.09 -3.38 16.30
CA PHE A 31 37.26 -2.21 16.61
C PHE A 31 37.43 -1.66 18.04
N ARG A 32 38.02 -2.43 18.97
CA ARG A 32 38.44 -1.95 20.30
C ARG A 32 39.82 -1.29 20.24
N GLU A 33 40.71 -1.83 19.42
CA GLU A 33 42.07 -1.31 19.27
C GLU A 33 42.13 -0.07 18.38
N ARG A 34 41.15 0.10 17.48
CA ARG A 34 41.12 1.16 16.49
C ARG A 34 39.74 1.78 16.37
N ARG A 35 39.69 3.10 16.30
CA ARG A 35 38.46 3.86 16.04
C ARG A 35 38.16 3.87 14.54
N CYS A 36 37.14 3.14 14.14
CA CYS A 36 36.70 3.01 12.75
C CYS A 36 35.26 3.48 12.57
N LEU A 37 34.92 3.87 11.35
CA LEU A 37 33.53 4.05 10.91
C LEU A 37 33.22 3.01 9.83
N LEU A 38 32.30 2.09 10.12
CA LEU A 38 31.79 1.12 9.15
C LEU A 38 30.42 1.59 8.65
N ILE A 39 30.27 1.74 7.33
CA ILE A 39 28.99 2.12 6.71
C ILE A 39 28.46 0.90 5.94
N LEU A 40 27.26 0.46 6.28
CA LEU A 40 26.52 -0.59 5.60
C LEU A 40 25.36 0.07 4.86
N ASP A 41 25.55 0.32 3.57
CA ASP A 41 24.58 1.04 2.75
C ASP A 41 23.55 0.11 2.10
N ASN A 42 22.28 0.54 2.04
CA ASN A 42 21.16 -0.20 1.43
C ASN A 42 21.01 -1.64 1.93
N PHE A 43 20.98 -1.82 3.25
CA PHE A 43 20.99 -3.13 3.88
C PHE A 43 19.74 -3.99 3.55
N GLU A 44 18.63 -3.40 3.11
CA GLU A 44 17.44 -4.16 2.69
C GLU A 44 17.68 -5.05 1.45
N THR A 45 18.77 -4.81 0.71
CA THR A 45 19.13 -5.59 -0.49
C THR A 45 19.42 -7.05 -0.18
N ILE A 46 19.88 -7.34 1.04
CA ILE A 46 20.13 -8.71 1.52
C ILE A 46 18.93 -9.32 2.28
N MET A 47 17.87 -8.53 2.46
CA MET A 47 16.61 -8.98 3.09
C MET A 47 15.69 -9.66 2.06
N GLN A 48 14.96 -10.67 2.50
CA GLN A 48 14.07 -11.49 1.69
C GLN A 48 12.85 -10.67 1.26
N PRO A 49 12.63 -10.47 -0.06
CA PRO A 49 11.40 -9.86 -0.54
C PRO A 49 10.22 -10.81 -0.36
N GLY A 50 9.02 -10.25 -0.19
CA GLY A 50 7.75 -11.00 -0.09
C GLY A 50 7.51 -11.63 1.28
N THR A 51 8.28 -11.25 2.31
CA THR A 51 8.10 -11.68 3.70
C THR A 51 7.99 -10.47 4.63
N ILE A 52 7.56 -10.71 5.87
CA ILE A 52 7.63 -9.71 6.94
C ILE A 52 9.10 -9.24 7.09
N THR A 53 9.29 -7.94 7.37
CA THR A 53 10.61 -7.32 7.52
C THR A 53 11.50 -8.05 8.52
N GLY A 54 12.82 -8.05 8.25
CA GLY A 54 13.84 -8.63 9.14
C GLY A 54 14.25 -10.07 8.81
N THR A 55 13.67 -10.67 7.77
CA THR A 55 14.08 -11.99 7.26
C THR A 55 15.18 -11.82 6.21
N TYR A 56 16.29 -12.55 6.34
CA TYR A 56 17.39 -12.53 5.37
C TYR A 56 17.13 -13.45 4.17
N ARG A 57 17.71 -13.10 3.01
CA ARG A 57 17.81 -14.00 1.86
C ARG A 57 18.70 -15.20 2.18
N SER A 58 18.49 -16.31 1.48
CA SER A 58 19.39 -17.46 1.53
C SER A 58 20.84 -17.03 1.23
N GLY A 59 21.79 -17.50 2.04
CA GLY A 59 23.21 -17.11 1.95
C GLY A 59 23.60 -15.83 2.71
N TYR A 60 22.64 -15.08 3.27
CA TYR A 60 22.91 -13.83 3.99
C TYR A 60 22.60 -13.89 5.50
N ALA A 61 22.15 -15.03 6.01
CA ALA A 61 21.81 -15.20 7.43
C ALA A 61 22.98 -14.91 8.39
N GLU A 62 24.23 -15.01 7.91
CA GLU A 62 25.44 -14.71 8.67
C GLU A 62 25.56 -13.24 9.10
N TYR A 63 24.82 -12.33 8.46
CA TYR A 63 24.77 -10.93 8.88
C TYR A 63 24.06 -10.74 10.22
N GLY A 64 23.12 -11.61 10.60
CA GLY A 64 22.43 -11.53 11.89
C GLY A 64 23.40 -11.63 13.08
N PRO A 65 24.21 -12.71 13.19
CA PRO A 65 25.24 -12.83 14.22
C PRO A 65 26.26 -11.67 14.23
N LEU A 66 26.63 -11.16 13.04
CA LEU A 66 27.53 -10.01 12.93
C LEU A 66 26.91 -8.74 13.54
N LEU A 67 25.67 -8.40 13.14
CA LEU A 67 24.97 -7.24 13.67
C LEU A 67 24.78 -7.35 15.18
N ARG A 68 24.38 -8.52 15.68
CA ARG A 68 24.24 -8.77 17.11
C ARG A 68 25.55 -8.52 17.86
N ALA A 69 26.66 -9.06 17.36
CA ALA A 69 27.96 -8.86 17.99
C ALA A 69 28.42 -7.40 17.98
N LEU A 70 28.19 -6.67 16.87
CA LEU A 70 28.48 -5.24 16.77
C LEU A 70 27.60 -4.39 17.69
N SER A 71 26.36 -4.81 17.96
CA SER A 71 25.46 -4.08 18.84
C SER A 71 25.60 -4.40 20.33
N GLU A 72 26.00 -5.63 20.68
CA GLU A 72 26.05 -6.08 22.09
C GLU A 72 27.42 -5.92 22.74
N ARG A 73 28.50 -5.94 21.94
CA ARG A 73 29.87 -5.93 22.47
C ARG A 73 30.45 -4.51 22.45
N MET A 74 30.99 -4.08 23.59
CA MET A 74 31.69 -2.81 23.71
C MET A 74 32.90 -2.74 22.77
N HIS A 75 32.99 -1.64 22.01
CA HIS A 75 34.10 -1.27 21.12
C HIS A 75 34.16 0.25 20.93
N GLU A 76 35.27 0.78 20.39
CA GLU A 76 35.47 2.23 20.20
C GLU A 76 35.06 2.73 18.80
N SER A 77 34.66 1.80 17.92
CA SER A 77 34.21 2.10 16.56
C SER A 77 32.72 2.44 16.47
N CYS A 78 32.32 2.99 15.34
CA CYS A 78 30.94 3.32 15.00
C CYS A 78 30.48 2.53 13.77
N VAL A 79 29.23 2.06 13.78
CA VAL A 79 28.60 1.40 12.64
C VAL A 79 27.36 2.21 12.25
N ILE A 80 27.30 2.65 11.00
CA ILE A 80 26.11 3.28 10.40
C ILE A 80 25.51 2.28 9.42
N LEU A 81 24.22 2.03 9.57
CA LEU A 81 23.44 1.19 8.68
C LEU A 81 22.30 2.02 8.08
N THR A 82 22.23 2.08 6.75
CA THR A 82 21.08 2.64 6.03
C THR A 82 20.24 1.48 5.50
N SER A 83 18.93 1.57 5.68
CA SER A 83 18.02 0.53 5.22
C SER A 83 16.58 1.02 5.19
N ARG A 84 15.79 0.47 4.27
CA ARG A 84 14.31 0.57 4.30
C ARG A 84 13.66 -0.49 5.18
N GLU A 85 14.38 -1.56 5.50
CA GLU A 85 13.91 -2.66 6.34
C GLU A 85 14.79 -2.80 7.56
N LYS A 86 14.21 -2.72 8.75
CA LYS A 86 14.98 -2.85 9.99
C LYS A 86 15.36 -4.33 10.22
N PRO A 87 16.65 -4.65 10.43
CA PRO A 87 17.06 -5.99 10.84
C PRO A 87 16.45 -6.38 12.19
N ALA A 88 16.04 -7.64 12.34
CA ALA A 88 15.39 -8.13 13.55
C ALA A 88 16.29 -8.04 14.78
N GLU A 89 17.60 -8.21 14.61
CA GLU A 89 18.60 -8.21 15.69
C GLU A 89 18.74 -6.87 16.41
N LEU A 90 18.40 -5.77 15.74
CA LEU A 90 18.63 -4.43 16.26
C LEU A 90 17.43 -3.89 17.07
N GLY A 91 16.25 -4.52 16.95
CA GLY A 91 15.01 -4.03 17.53
C GLY A 91 15.03 -3.93 19.05
N SER A 92 15.46 -5.00 19.74
CA SER A 92 15.48 -5.08 21.21
C SER A 92 16.56 -4.20 21.85
N LEU A 93 17.57 -3.80 21.09
CA LEU A 93 18.71 -3.02 21.56
C LEU A 93 18.55 -1.51 21.29
N GLN A 94 17.49 -1.13 20.60
CA GLN A 94 17.18 0.27 20.31
C GLN A 94 16.70 0.98 21.57
N GLY A 95 17.18 2.21 21.79
CA GLY A 95 16.65 3.09 22.83
C GLY A 95 17.38 4.42 22.89
N ARG A 96 17.12 5.23 23.93
CA ARG A 96 17.98 6.38 24.29
C ARG A 96 19.16 5.99 25.19
N ALA A 97 19.02 4.90 25.93
CA ALA A 97 20.08 4.33 26.78
C ALA A 97 20.70 3.05 26.19
N GLY A 98 20.11 2.50 25.12
CA GLY A 98 20.63 1.28 24.46
C GLY A 98 21.90 1.52 23.62
N PRO A 99 22.54 0.46 23.11
CA PRO A 99 23.68 0.61 22.21
C PRO A 99 23.27 0.99 20.78
N VAL A 100 22.01 0.74 20.39
CA VAL A 100 21.50 1.05 19.04
C VAL A 100 20.66 2.32 19.04
N ARG A 101 20.93 3.21 18.07
CA ARG A 101 20.14 4.40 17.77
C ARG A 101 19.55 4.27 16.37
N THR A 102 18.31 4.70 16.21
CA THR A 102 17.62 4.71 14.91
C THR A 102 17.19 6.14 14.61
N LEU A 103 17.56 6.63 13.44
CA LEU A 103 17.09 7.89 12.89
C LEU A 103 16.15 7.57 11.73
N ALA A 104 14.85 7.84 11.91
CA ALA A 104 13.89 7.76 10.80
C ALA A 104 14.05 9.03 9.95
N LEU A 105 14.31 8.85 8.65
CA LEU A 105 14.41 9.97 7.71
C LEU A 105 13.04 10.24 7.11
N ALA A 106 12.45 11.38 7.47
CA ALA A 106 11.23 11.88 6.86
C ALA A 106 11.53 12.66 5.57
N GLY A 107 10.48 13.04 4.86
CA GLY A 107 10.57 14.00 3.76
C GLY A 107 11.17 15.33 4.18
N LEU A 108 11.71 16.05 3.20
CA LEU A 108 12.19 17.41 3.37
C LEU A 108 11.02 18.38 3.65
N GLY A 109 11.31 19.45 4.39
CA GLY A 109 10.39 20.57 4.54
C GLY A 109 10.27 21.41 3.27
N ASP A 110 9.27 22.29 3.23
CA ASP A 110 8.89 23.04 2.03
C ASP A 110 10.03 23.89 1.46
N GLU A 111 10.79 24.60 2.31
CA GLU A 111 11.92 25.44 1.88
C GLU A 111 13.01 24.64 1.15
N ALA A 112 13.32 23.43 1.65
CA ALA A 112 14.30 22.56 1.04
C ALA A 112 13.76 21.91 -0.25
N CYS A 113 12.46 21.57 -0.30
CA CYS A 113 11.81 21.12 -1.52
C CYS A 113 11.83 22.20 -2.60
N GLN A 114 11.51 23.45 -2.24
CA GLN A 114 11.57 24.60 -3.14
C GLN A 114 12.99 24.79 -3.68
N SER A 115 14.01 24.69 -2.82
CA SER A 115 15.41 24.79 -3.24
C SER A 115 15.80 23.73 -4.28
N ILE A 116 15.30 22.50 -4.14
CA ILE A 116 15.52 21.41 -5.13
C ILE A 116 14.84 21.75 -6.46
N LEU A 117 13.59 22.20 -6.42
CA LEU A 117 12.82 22.52 -7.62
C LEU A 117 13.42 23.72 -8.38
N GLU A 118 13.84 24.76 -7.66
CA GLU A 118 14.54 25.92 -8.22
C GLU A 118 15.86 25.52 -8.88
N ALA A 119 16.65 24.66 -8.23
CA ALA A 119 17.89 24.13 -8.81
C ALA A 119 17.65 23.30 -10.09
N GLN A 120 16.44 22.75 -10.25
CA GLN A 120 16.01 22.03 -11.45
C GLN A 120 15.33 22.93 -12.49
N ALA A 121 15.35 24.25 -12.31
CA ALA A 121 14.68 25.23 -13.15
C ALA A 121 13.14 25.03 -13.24
N ILE A 122 12.53 24.52 -12.16
CA ILE A 122 11.08 24.46 -12.01
C ILE A 122 10.63 25.71 -11.26
N ALA A 123 9.79 26.51 -11.92
CA ALA A 123 9.15 27.67 -11.34
C ALA A 123 7.62 27.44 -11.29
N GLY A 124 6.97 28.03 -10.31
CA GLY A 124 5.54 27.93 -10.13
C GLY A 124 5.06 28.92 -9.08
N THR A 125 3.75 28.99 -8.85
CA THR A 125 3.26 29.76 -7.71
C THR A 125 3.70 29.08 -6.40
N PRO A 126 3.80 29.80 -5.28
CA PRO A 126 4.07 29.18 -3.98
C PRO A 126 3.07 28.06 -3.65
N HIS A 127 1.83 28.19 -4.12
CA HIS A 127 0.80 27.16 -3.97
C HIS A 127 1.16 25.88 -4.72
N ASP A 128 1.56 25.99 -5.99
CA ASP A 128 1.88 24.84 -6.84
C ASP A 128 3.16 24.13 -6.37
N LEU A 129 4.19 24.89 -5.97
CA LEU A 129 5.42 24.34 -5.41
C LEU A 129 5.15 23.55 -4.13
N HIS A 130 4.34 24.10 -3.23
CA HIS A 130 3.91 23.41 -2.02
C HIS A 130 3.02 22.20 -2.32
N ALA A 131 2.12 22.29 -3.31
CA ALA A 131 1.31 21.16 -3.75
C ALA A 131 2.16 20.00 -4.28
N LEU A 132 3.19 20.29 -5.09
CA LEU A 132 4.13 19.29 -5.59
C LEU A 132 4.98 18.67 -4.46
N ALA A 133 5.50 19.50 -3.55
CA ALA A 133 6.25 19.05 -2.38
C ALA A 133 5.40 18.10 -1.52
N ARG A 134 4.13 18.45 -1.27
CA ARG A 134 3.19 17.60 -0.54
C ARG A 134 2.82 16.33 -1.29
N LEU A 135 2.62 16.39 -2.61
CA LEU A 135 2.30 15.22 -3.42
C LEU A 135 3.39 14.16 -3.27
N TYR A 136 4.66 14.55 -3.31
CA TYR A 136 5.79 13.65 -3.13
C TYR A 136 6.29 13.52 -1.69
N SER A 137 5.53 14.00 -0.70
CA SER A 137 5.89 13.97 0.73
C SER A 137 7.32 14.46 1.00
N GLY A 138 7.78 15.49 0.29
CA GLY A 138 9.14 16.02 0.41
C GLY A 138 10.26 15.06 0.02
N ASN A 139 9.98 14.02 -0.77
CA ASN A 139 10.98 13.07 -1.22
C ASN A 139 11.94 13.73 -2.25
N PRO A 140 13.24 13.90 -1.92
CA PRO A 140 14.18 14.61 -2.77
C PRO A 140 14.36 13.96 -4.15
N LEU A 141 14.40 12.62 -4.18
CA LEU A 141 14.59 11.86 -5.41
C LEU A 141 13.35 11.95 -6.30
N ALA A 142 12.15 11.84 -5.73
CA ALA A 142 10.92 11.96 -6.50
C ALA A 142 10.76 13.37 -7.10
N LEU A 143 11.08 14.42 -6.33
CA LEU A 143 11.10 15.80 -6.81
C LEU A 143 12.12 16.02 -7.93
N ALA A 144 13.29 15.39 -7.85
CA ALA A 144 14.29 15.44 -8.92
C ALA A 144 13.82 14.70 -10.19
N LEU A 145 13.21 13.52 -10.04
CA LEU A 145 12.74 12.70 -11.16
C LEU A 145 11.57 13.34 -11.91
N VAL A 146 10.66 14.02 -11.21
CA VAL A 146 9.49 14.68 -11.84
C VAL A 146 9.86 16.00 -12.52
N ALA A 147 11.00 16.61 -12.18
CA ALA A 147 11.39 17.90 -12.73
C ALA A 147 11.59 17.87 -14.25
N GLU A 148 12.26 16.85 -14.78
CA GLU A 148 12.47 16.72 -16.23
C GLU A 148 11.13 16.63 -17.02
N PRO A 149 10.16 15.76 -16.66
CA PRO A 149 8.83 15.76 -17.25
C PRO A 149 8.12 17.11 -17.22
N ILE A 150 8.19 17.84 -16.10
CA ILE A 150 7.57 19.16 -15.98
C ILE A 150 8.20 20.13 -16.99
N ARG A 151 9.52 20.13 -17.15
CA ARG A 151 10.18 20.99 -18.14
C ARG A 151 9.87 20.57 -19.57
N GLU A 152 10.00 19.29 -19.89
CA GLU A 152 9.97 18.81 -21.27
C GLU A 152 8.56 18.68 -21.84
N LEU A 153 7.60 18.25 -21.02
CA LEU A 153 6.22 18.00 -21.47
C LEU A 153 5.29 19.19 -21.22
N PHE A 154 5.54 19.93 -20.14
CA PHE A 154 4.70 21.06 -19.72
C PHE A 154 5.40 22.42 -19.89
N GLY A 155 6.60 22.45 -20.47
CA GLY A 155 7.35 23.69 -20.69
C GLY A 155 7.73 24.43 -19.39
N GLY A 156 7.77 23.71 -18.26
CA GLY A 156 7.97 24.30 -16.94
C GLY A 156 6.69 24.80 -16.26
N ASP A 157 5.52 24.66 -16.88
CA ASP A 157 4.24 25.01 -16.26
C ASP A 157 3.81 23.95 -15.22
N LEU A 158 4.11 24.25 -13.96
CA LEU A 158 3.77 23.37 -12.85
C LEU A 158 2.26 23.26 -12.61
N GLY A 159 1.49 24.32 -12.88
CA GLY A 159 0.04 24.31 -12.72
C GLY A 159 -0.62 23.35 -13.72
N ALA A 160 -0.17 23.38 -14.98
CA ALA A 160 -0.61 22.44 -16.01
C ALA A 160 -0.23 21.00 -15.68
N PHE A 161 0.96 20.77 -15.13
CA PHE A 161 1.39 19.44 -14.66
C PHE A 161 0.47 18.91 -13.56
N LEU A 162 0.22 19.71 -12.52
CA LEU A 162 -0.65 19.31 -11.40
C LEU A 162 -2.10 19.08 -11.88
N ALA A 163 -2.59 19.89 -12.82
CA ALA A 163 -3.91 19.73 -13.41
C ALA A 163 -4.05 18.47 -14.29
N ALA A 164 -2.95 18.01 -14.89
CA ALA A 164 -2.94 16.77 -15.66
C ALA A 164 -3.07 15.51 -14.78
N GLY A 165 -2.89 15.64 -13.45
CA GLY A 165 -3.18 14.60 -12.47
C GLY A 165 -2.29 13.36 -12.51
N ASN A 166 -1.22 13.37 -13.31
CA ASN A 166 -0.38 12.18 -13.50
C ASN A 166 0.89 12.25 -12.63
N ALA A 167 0.80 11.69 -11.42
CA ALA A 167 1.88 11.71 -10.43
C ALA A 167 3.07 10.76 -10.74
N PHE A 168 3.02 10.00 -11.85
CA PHE A 168 3.94 8.87 -12.07
C PHE A 168 4.84 8.98 -13.30
N PHE A 169 5.33 10.17 -13.62
CA PHE A 169 6.35 10.34 -14.65
C PHE A 169 7.76 9.88 -14.21
N ASN A 170 8.59 9.54 -15.20
CA ASN A 170 10.04 9.32 -15.13
C ASN A 170 10.57 8.58 -13.89
N GLY A 171 10.03 7.40 -13.60
CA GLY A 171 10.68 6.44 -12.70
C GLY A 171 10.24 6.48 -11.23
N VAL A 172 9.42 7.45 -10.81
CA VAL A 172 8.79 7.41 -9.47
C VAL A 172 7.92 6.15 -9.32
N GLY A 173 7.14 5.83 -10.36
CA GLY A 173 6.36 4.58 -10.40
C GLY A 173 7.25 3.33 -10.31
N ALA A 174 8.42 3.31 -10.95
CA ALA A 174 9.34 2.17 -10.86
C ALA A 174 9.94 2.01 -9.46
N LEU A 175 10.24 3.12 -8.78
CA LEU A 175 10.72 3.11 -7.40
C LEU A 175 9.66 2.55 -6.45
N LEU A 176 8.41 2.99 -6.58
CA LEU A 176 7.29 2.49 -5.77
C LEU A 176 6.96 1.04 -6.09
N TYR A 177 6.98 0.65 -7.37
CA TYR A 177 6.83 -0.74 -7.80
C TYR A 177 7.82 -1.65 -7.09
N ALA A 178 9.11 -1.28 -7.09
CA ALA A 178 10.14 -2.05 -6.44
C ALA A 178 9.93 -2.17 -4.92
N GLN A 179 9.34 -1.15 -4.27
CA GLN A 179 8.99 -1.23 -2.84
C GLN A 179 7.80 -2.16 -2.60
N LEU A 180 6.70 -1.98 -3.34
CA LEU A 180 5.48 -2.78 -3.16
C LEU A 180 5.68 -4.25 -3.54
N ALA A 181 6.54 -4.54 -4.52
CA ALA A 181 6.90 -5.91 -4.90
C ALA A 181 7.60 -6.69 -3.78
N ARG A 182 8.15 -6.00 -2.76
CA ARG A 182 8.73 -6.64 -1.56
C ARG A 182 7.69 -6.95 -0.49
N SER A 183 6.46 -6.47 -0.62
CA SER A 183 5.38 -6.69 0.34
C SER A 183 4.73 -8.07 0.19
N THR A 184 4.28 -8.63 1.31
CA THR A 184 3.48 -9.86 1.35
C THR A 184 2.08 -9.64 0.75
N PRO A 185 1.33 -10.71 0.41
CA PRO A 185 -0.05 -10.58 -0.06
C PRO A 185 -0.97 -9.84 0.92
N LEU A 186 -0.82 -10.08 2.23
CA LEU A 186 -1.63 -9.39 3.25
C LEU A 186 -1.25 -7.89 3.35
N GLU A 187 0.04 -7.57 3.27
CA GLU A 187 0.49 -6.17 3.22
C GLU A 187 -0.07 -5.46 1.98
N GLN A 188 -0.08 -6.11 0.81
CA GLN A 188 -0.67 -5.54 -0.40
C GLN A 188 -2.19 -5.35 -0.27
N ALA A 189 -2.90 -6.31 0.31
CA ALA A 189 -4.33 -6.17 0.59
C ALA A 189 -4.63 -4.96 1.52
N ILE A 190 -3.83 -4.78 2.57
CA ILE A 190 -3.93 -3.60 3.44
C ILE A 190 -3.66 -2.31 2.66
N LEU A 191 -2.64 -2.26 1.80
CA LEU A 191 -2.37 -1.08 0.97
C LEU A 191 -3.57 -0.75 0.07
N TYR A 192 -4.19 -1.75 -0.58
CA TYR A 192 -5.39 -1.53 -1.39
C TYR A 192 -6.56 -1.01 -0.56
N TRP A 193 -6.83 -1.57 0.62
CA TRP A 193 -7.88 -1.07 1.51
C TRP A 193 -7.66 0.39 1.92
N LEU A 194 -6.42 0.75 2.30
CA LEU A 194 -6.09 2.14 2.62
C LEU A 194 -6.24 3.07 1.40
N ALA A 195 -5.97 2.57 0.19
CA ALA A 195 -6.18 3.33 -1.04
C ALA A 195 -7.65 3.53 -1.41
N ILE A 196 -8.51 2.55 -1.10
CA ILE A 196 -9.96 2.62 -1.30
C ILE A 196 -10.60 3.57 -0.29
N GLU A 197 -10.21 3.51 0.98
CA GLU A 197 -10.80 4.33 2.04
C GLU A 197 -10.45 5.81 1.90
N ARG A 198 -9.26 6.13 1.37
CA ARG A 198 -8.80 7.52 1.10
C ARG A 198 -8.85 8.46 2.31
N GLU A 199 -8.97 7.91 3.52
CA GLU A 199 -8.93 8.60 4.81
C GLU A 199 -8.15 7.77 5.83
N HIS A 200 -8.01 8.30 7.04
CA HIS A 200 -7.48 7.55 8.17
C HIS A 200 -8.40 6.40 8.55
N VAL A 201 -7.94 5.16 8.35
CA VAL A 201 -8.71 3.94 8.58
C VAL A 201 -8.40 3.36 9.95
N PRO A 202 -9.40 3.19 10.84
CA PRO A 202 -9.18 2.54 12.13
C PRO A 202 -8.89 1.04 11.96
N LEU A 203 -8.08 0.47 12.85
CA LEU A 203 -7.77 -0.96 12.86
C LEU A 203 -9.03 -1.85 12.81
N SER A 204 -10.10 -1.46 13.51
CA SER A 204 -11.36 -2.21 13.52
C SER A 204 -12.10 -2.21 12.18
N ALA A 205 -11.94 -1.18 11.35
CA ALA A 205 -12.47 -1.18 9.99
C ALA A 205 -11.63 -2.11 9.11
N LEU A 206 -10.30 -1.98 9.12
CA LEU A 206 -9.40 -2.87 8.38
C LEU A 206 -9.64 -4.36 8.68
N LEU A 207 -9.81 -4.72 9.96
CA LEU A 207 -10.10 -6.11 10.36
C LEU A 207 -11.44 -6.61 9.81
N ARG A 208 -12.46 -5.75 9.79
CA ARG A 208 -13.77 -6.08 9.22
C ARG A 208 -13.68 -6.31 7.72
N ASP A 209 -12.96 -5.43 7.03
CA ASP A 209 -12.91 -5.41 5.57
C ASP A 209 -12.04 -6.54 5.00
N LEU A 210 -10.95 -6.90 5.71
CA LEU A 210 -10.11 -8.08 5.40
C LEU A 210 -10.83 -9.41 5.63
N GLY A 211 -11.89 -9.42 6.44
CA GLY A 211 -12.68 -10.60 6.78
C GLY A 211 -12.15 -11.37 8.01
N GLU A 212 -13.03 -12.17 8.61
CA GLU A 212 -12.78 -12.89 9.86
C GLU A 212 -11.72 -13.99 9.74
N ASP A 213 -11.47 -14.47 8.51
CA ASP A 213 -10.47 -15.52 8.24
C ASP A 213 -9.02 -15.04 8.43
N VAL A 214 -8.79 -13.73 8.49
CA VAL A 214 -7.45 -13.15 8.67
C VAL A 214 -7.20 -12.88 10.15
N PRO A 215 -6.25 -13.59 10.80
CA PRO A 215 -6.01 -13.39 12.23
C PRO A 215 -5.51 -11.97 12.53
N GLN A 216 -6.08 -11.33 13.55
CA GLN A 216 -5.69 -9.97 13.97
C GLN A 216 -4.18 -9.83 14.20
N ARG A 217 -3.52 -10.87 14.72
CA ARG A 217 -2.06 -10.88 14.94
C ARG A 217 -1.28 -10.70 13.63
N GLU A 218 -1.75 -11.32 12.54
CA GLU A 218 -1.11 -11.20 11.23
C GLU A 218 -1.31 -9.80 10.65
N VAL A 219 -2.50 -9.22 10.81
CA VAL A 219 -2.78 -7.83 10.42
C VAL A 219 -1.88 -6.84 11.17
N LEU A 220 -1.70 -7.02 12.48
CA LEU A 220 -0.79 -6.19 13.28
C LEU A 220 0.66 -6.31 12.83
N ALA A 221 1.13 -7.53 12.53
CA ALA A 221 2.48 -7.74 12.01
C ALA A 221 2.68 -7.11 10.62
N ALA A 222 1.69 -7.20 9.74
CA ALA A 222 1.71 -6.58 8.43
C ALA A 222 1.71 -5.04 8.52
N LEU A 223 0.89 -4.45 9.39
CA LEU A 223 0.88 -3.00 9.64
C LEU A 223 2.22 -2.51 10.21
N GLU A 224 2.81 -3.25 11.14
CA GLU A 224 4.14 -2.92 11.69
C GLU A 224 5.22 -2.95 10.60
N SER A 225 5.21 -3.99 9.77
CA SER A 225 6.15 -4.18 8.66
C SER A 225 6.00 -3.09 7.59
N LEU A 226 4.77 -2.76 7.17
CA LEU A 226 4.49 -1.64 6.25
C LEU A 226 4.96 -0.29 6.81
N ARG A 227 4.75 -0.04 8.11
CA ARG A 227 5.22 1.18 8.78
C ARG A 227 6.74 1.23 8.83
N HIS A 228 7.40 0.09 9.04
CA HIS A 228 8.86 0.02 9.02
C HIS A 228 9.45 0.33 7.63
N ARG A 229 8.74 -0.07 6.56
CA ARG A 229 9.07 0.31 5.17
C ARG A 229 8.61 1.73 4.80
N MET A 230 8.02 2.47 5.74
CA MET A 230 7.46 3.81 5.54
C MET A 230 6.39 3.88 4.42
N LEU A 231 5.68 2.77 4.17
CA LEU A 231 4.63 2.70 3.16
C LEU A 231 3.27 3.18 3.66
N ILE A 232 3.09 3.24 4.99
CA ILE A 232 1.89 3.73 5.65
C ILE A 232 2.26 4.75 6.74
N GLU A 233 1.33 5.64 7.04
CA GLU A 233 1.41 6.60 8.13
C GLU A 233 0.39 6.26 9.21
N ARG A 234 0.67 6.71 10.44
CA ARG A 234 -0.26 6.62 11.56
C ARG A 234 -0.91 7.99 11.77
N GLY A 235 -2.23 8.01 11.86
CA GLY A 235 -2.99 9.24 12.06
C GLY A 235 -2.83 9.86 13.46
N PRO A 236 -3.20 11.15 13.60
CA PRO A 236 -3.26 11.84 14.88
C PRO A 236 -4.48 11.33 15.69
N GLY A 237 -4.33 10.19 16.38
CA GLY A 237 -5.40 9.57 17.17
C GLY A 237 -5.14 8.10 17.55
N ASN A 238 -6.23 7.37 17.86
CA ASN A 238 -6.25 5.91 18.01
C ASN A 238 -5.54 5.20 16.83
N ALA A 239 -5.34 3.88 16.90
CA ALA A 239 -4.70 3.05 15.88
C ALA A 239 -5.41 3.17 14.50
N THR A 240 -5.07 4.24 13.78
CA THR A 240 -5.60 4.65 12.49
C THR A 240 -4.44 4.80 11.52
N PHE A 241 -4.67 4.41 10.26
CA PHE A 241 -3.63 4.26 9.27
C PHE A 241 -4.04 4.94 7.96
N THR A 242 -3.08 5.48 7.23
CA THR A 242 -3.29 6.08 5.90
C THR A 242 -2.07 5.86 5.03
N LEU A 243 -2.18 6.18 3.73
CA LEU A 243 -1.06 6.22 2.81
C LEU A 243 -0.51 7.64 2.67
N GLN A 244 0.79 7.74 2.42
CA GLN A 244 1.38 8.98 1.91
C GLN A 244 0.78 9.32 0.54
N PRO A 245 0.60 10.61 0.18
CA PRO A 245 -0.07 11.00 -1.07
C PRO A 245 0.47 10.31 -2.33
N VAL A 246 1.78 10.29 -2.57
CA VAL A 246 2.37 9.59 -3.73
C VAL A 246 2.10 8.08 -3.73
N ILE A 247 2.05 7.47 -2.55
CA ILE A 247 1.78 6.02 -2.41
C ILE A 247 0.28 5.76 -2.64
N LEU A 248 -0.59 6.63 -2.14
CA LEU A 248 -2.04 6.56 -2.37
C LEU A 248 -2.35 6.55 -3.86
N GLU A 249 -1.82 7.53 -4.60
CA GLU A 249 -2.02 7.64 -6.04
C GLU A 249 -1.47 6.39 -6.76
N TYR A 250 -0.32 5.86 -6.33
CA TYR A 250 0.34 4.73 -7.00
C TYR A 250 -0.42 3.41 -6.78
N VAL A 251 -0.85 3.19 -5.54
CA VAL A 251 -1.63 2.01 -5.17
C VAL A 251 -3.01 2.07 -5.83
N THR A 252 -3.60 3.26 -5.96
CA THR A 252 -4.88 3.46 -6.66
C THR A 252 -4.76 3.09 -8.14
N ASP A 253 -3.76 3.60 -8.85
CA ASP A 253 -3.50 3.25 -10.25
C ASP A 253 -3.22 1.76 -10.44
N SER A 254 -2.43 1.17 -9.54
CA SER A 254 -2.13 -0.26 -9.54
C SER A 254 -3.39 -1.11 -9.33
N LEU A 255 -4.26 -0.69 -8.41
CA LEU A 255 -5.55 -1.34 -8.15
C LEU A 255 -6.43 -1.31 -9.39
N ILE A 256 -6.59 -0.12 -10.01
CA ILE A 256 -7.38 0.05 -11.24
C ILE A 256 -6.85 -0.85 -12.35
N GLU A 257 -5.53 -0.87 -12.57
CA GLU A 257 -4.93 -1.69 -13.61
C GLU A 257 -5.14 -3.19 -13.37
N LEU A 258 -4.96 -3.67 -12.14
CA LEU A 258 -5.14 -5.08 -11.82
C LEU A 258 -6.61 -5.50 -11.95
N VAL A 259 -7.54 -4.70 -11.42
CA VAL A 259 -8.98 -4.98 -11.53
C VAL A 259 -9.44 -4.95 -13.00
N ALA A 260 -8.93 -4.01 -13.80
CA ALA A 260 -9.24 -3.97 -15.23
C ALA A 260 -8.82 -5.26 -15.95
N ARG A 261 -7.62 -5.79 -15.63
CA ARG A 261 -7.15 -7.08 -16.16
C ARG A 261 -8.01 -8.24 -15.69
N GLU A 262 -8.40 -8.27 -14.41
CA GLU A 262 -9.26 -9.33 -13.87
C GLU A 262 -10.64 -9.39 -14.56
N VAL A 263 -11.24 -8.24 -14.84
CA VAL A 263 -12.52 -8.15 -15.56
C VAL A 263 -12.35 -8.61 -17.01
N ALA A 264 -11.29 -8.20 -17.69
CA ALA A 264 -10.99 -8.63 -19.05
C ALA A 264 -10.74 -10.15 -19.15
N ASP A 265 -10.04 -10.72 -18.17
CA ASP A 265 -9.72 -12.15 -18.10
C ASP A 265 -10.87 -13.01 -17.55
N GLY A 266 -11.93 -12.38 -17.00
CA GLY A 266 -13.04 -13.08 -16.36
C GLY A 266 -12.65 -13.82 -15.06
N ARG A 267 -11.61 -13.35 -14.36
CA ARG A 267 -11.05 -13.97 -13.15
C ARG A 267 -10.99 -12.96 -11.99
N PRO A 268 -12.13 -12.59 -11.40
CA PRO A 268 -12.18 -11.55 -10.38
C PRO A 268 -11.64 -12.06 -9.04
N ARG A 269 -10.46 -11.58 -8.62
CA ARG A 269 -9.84 -11.90 -7.32
C ARG A 269 -9.82 -10.68 -6.40
N LEU A 270 -9.23 -9.57 -6.85
CA LEU A 270 -9.31 -8.28 -6.17
C LEU A 270 -10.73 -7.76 -6.14
N LEU A 271 -11.46 -7.90 -7.25
CA LEU A 271 -12.87 -7.49 -7.32
C LEU A 271 -13.76 -8.27 -6.33
N SER A 272 -13.37 -9.48 -5.92
CA SER A 272 -14.06 -10.25 -4.87
C SER A 272 -13.58 -9.97 -3.47
N SER A 273 -12.31 -9.57 -3.27
CA SER A 273 -11.71 -9.37 -1.95
C SER A 273 -11.75 -7.93 -1.45
N HIS A 274 -11.95 -6.95 -2.33
CA HIS A 274 -11.97 -5.52 -1.98
C HIS A 274 -13.21 -4.84 -2.56
N ALA A 275 -13.82 -3.93 -1.81
CA ALA A 275 -14.86 -3.05 -2.33
C ALA A 275 -14.22 -1.93 -3.18
N ILE A 276 -14.76 -1.65 -4.36
CA ILE A 276 -14.31 -0.51 -5.18
C ILE A 276 -14.98 0.79 -4.72
N VAL A 277 -16.22 0.67 -4.23
CA VAL A 277 -17.00 1.77 -3.66
C VAL A 277 -17.66 1.25 -2.38
N LEU A 278 -17.49 1.99 -1.28
CA LEU A 278 -18.09 1.66 0.01
C LEU A 278 -19.39 2.44 0.17
N ALA A 279 -20.52 1.74 0.14
CA ALA A 279 -21.83 2.31 0.41
C ALA A 279 -21.94 2.89 1.82
N THR A 280 -21.25 2.29 2.80
CA THR A 280 -21.21 2.77 4.20
C THR A 280 -20.25 3.93 4.44
N ALA A 281 -19.41 4.29 3.47
CA ALA A 281 -18.53 5.44 3.59
C ALA A 281 -19.32 6.76 3.59
N LYS A 282 -18.70 7.80 4.15
CA LYS A 282 -19.24 9.17 4.10
C LYS A 282 -19.44 9.58 2.65
N GLU A 283 -20.44 10.41 2.38
CA GLU A 283 -20.83 10.78 1.01
C GLU A 283 -19.66 11.37 0.19
N TYR A 284 -18.86 12.25 0.77
CA TYR A 284 -17.71 12.83 0.07
C TYR A 284 -16.60 11.80 -0.23
N VAL A 285 -16.39 10.82 0.66
CA VAL A 285 -15.45 9.71 0.44
C VAL A 285 -15.95 8.83 -0.68
N ARG A 286 -17.23 8.45 -0.64
CA ARG A 286 -17.86 7.66 -1.69
C ARG A 286 -17.78 8.35 -3.06
N ARG A 287 -18.04 9.66 -3.12
CA ARG A 287 -17.88 10.45 -4.35
C ARG A 287 -16.43 10.43 -4.85
N SER A 288 -15.46 10.51 -3.94
CA SER A 288 -14.03 10.40 -4.25
C SER A 288 -13.68 9.02 -4.81
N GLN A 289 -14.17 7.93 -4.20
CA GLN A 289 -14.01 6.55 -4.69
C GLN A 289 -14.59 6.37 -6.10
N GLU A 290 -15.79 6.89 -6.35
CA GLU A 290 -16.40 6.83 -7.67
C GLU A 290 -15.56 7.59 -8.72
N GLN A 291 -15.13 8.81 -8.41
CA GLN A 291 -14.40 9.68 -9.32
C GLN A 291 -12.96 9.23 -9.59
N LEU A 292 -12.28 8.68 -8.59
CA LEU A 292 -10.85 8.38 -8.65
C LEU A 292 -10.54 6.90 -8.79
N ILE A 293 -11.52 6.00 -8.63
CA ILE A 293 -11.34 4.56 -8.76
C ILE A 293 -12.32 3.98 -9.79
N ALA A 294 -13.63 4.09 -9.53
CA ALA A 294 -14.63 3.37 -10.32
C ALA A 294 -14.77 3.91 -11.77
N VAL A 295 -14.79 5.23 -11.95
CA VAL A 295 -14.85 5.85 -13.29
C VAL A 295 -13.57 5.60 -14.10
N PRO A 296 -12.35 5.84 -13.58
CA PRO A 296 -11.13 5.48 -14.28
C PRO A 296 -11.03 3.99 -14.63
N LEU A 297 -11.54 3.11 -13.78
CA LEU A 297 -11.65 1.68 -14.08
C LEU A 297 -12.55 1.41 -15.29
N LEU A 298 -13.75 2.02 -15.35
CA LEU A 298 -14.64 1.89 -16.51
C LEU A 298 -14.00 2.42 -17.79
N ASP A 299 -13.32 3.57 -17.73
CA ASP A 299 -12.62 4.16 -18.86
C ASP A 299 -11.52 3.23 -19.39
N ARG A 300 -10.79 2.56 -18.48
CA ARG A 300 -9.72 1.61 -18.83
C ARG A 300 -10.24 0.31 -19.43
N LEU A 301 -11.45 -0.13 -19.06
CA LEU A 301 -12.10 -1.32 -19.63
C LEU A 301 -12.55 -1.10 -21.08
N GLY A 302 -12.72 0.15 -21.51
CA GLY A 302 -12.93 0.54 -22.90
C GLY A 302 -14.37 0.85 -23.26
N LYS A 303 -14.86 0.32 -24.39
CA LYS A 303 -16.16 0.73 -24.94
C LYS A 303 -17.33 0.25 -24.09
N ARG A 304 -18.25 1.17 -23.75
CA ARG A 304 -19.44 0.95 -22.91
C ARG A 304 -20.15 -0.39 -23.12
N ASP A 305 -20.54 -0.72 -24.35
CA ASP A 305 -21.29 -1.97 -24.63
C ASP A 305 -20.47 -3.25 -24.43
N ALA A 306 -19.14 -3.19 -24.58
CA ALA A 306 -18.27 -4.31 -24.29
C ALA A 306 -18.09 -4.49 -22.78
N VAL A 307 -17.90 -3.38 -22.06
CA VAL A 307 -17.78 -3.36 -20.60
C VAL A 307 -19.07 -3.87 -19.95
N GLU A 308 -20.24 -3.39 -20.38
CA GLU A 308 -21.53 -3.85 -19.85
C GLU A 308 -21.69 -5.36 -20.00
N ARG A 309 -21.37 -5.92 -21.17
CA ARG A 309 -21.42 -7.37 -21.39
C ARG A 309 -20.45 -8.15 -20.50
N GLN A 310 -19.22 -7.66 -20.30
CA GLN A 310 -18.25 -8.30 -19.40
C GLN A 310 -18.77 -8.30 -17.95
N LEU A 311 -19.29 -7.17 -17.49
CA LEU A 311 -19.87 -7.04 -16.14
C LEU A 311 -21.08 -7.97 -15.95
N LEU A 312 -21.99 -8.04 -16.92
CA LEU A 312 -23.13 -8.98 -16.87
C LEU A 312 -22.68 -10.45 -16.85
N ASN A 313 -21.63 -10.80 -17.58
CA ASN A 313 -21.04 -12.14 -17.55
C ASN A 313 -20.44 -12.47 -16.17
N LEU A 314 -19.83 -11.50 -15.48
CA LEU A 314 -19.33 -11.68 -14.11
C LEU A 314 -20.46 -11.94 -13.11
N LEU A 315 -21.61 -11.23 -13.22
CA LEU A 315 -22.79 -11.54 -12.40
C LEU A 315 -23.28 -12.96 -12.64
N ALA A 316 -23.35 -13.40 -13.91
CA ALA A 316 -23.73 -14.77 -14.25
C ALA A 316 -22.72 -15.80 -13.72
N PHE A 317 -21.42 -15.48 -13.74
CA PHE A 317 -20.38 -16.32 -13.15
C PHE A 317 -20.60 -16.52 -11.65
N TRP A 318 -20.76 -15.44 -10.86
CA TRP A 318 -20.95 -15.57 -9.41
C TRP A 318 -22.27 -16.18 -8.99
N ARG A 319 -23.34 -16.03 -9.79
CA ARG A 319 -24.62 -16.70 -9.50
C ARG A 319 -24.49 -18.22 -9.41
N ASN A 320 -23.52 -18.79 -10.11
CA ASN A 320 -23.21 -20.21 -10.09
C ASN A 320 -22.17 -20.59 -9.02
N GLN A 321 -21.76 -19.65 -8.16
CA GLN A 321 -20.79 -19.86 -7.09
C GLN A 321 -21.44 -19.77 -5.71
N PRO A 322 -20.94 -20.50 -4.70
CA PRO A 322 -21.41 -20.38 -3.32
C PRO A 322 -21.27 -18.95 -2.78
N HIS A 323 -22.24 -18.48 -2.00
CA HIS A 323 -22.25 -17.13 -1.42
C HIS A 323 -20.95 -16.77 -0.67
N ALA A 324 -20.35 -17.75 0.03
CA ALA A 324 -19.08 -17.58 0.76
C ALA A 324 -17.90 -17.16 -0.13
N THR A 325 -17.97 -17.41 -1.45
CA THR A 325 -16.89 -17.10 -2.41
C THR A 325 -17.17 -15.86 -3.25
N GLN A 326 -18.36 -15.26 -3.12
CA GLN A 326 -18.75 -14.10 -3.93
C GLN A 326 -18.11 -12.80 -3.41
N GLY A 327 -17.91 -12.69 -2.08
CA GLY A 327 -17.27 -11.54 -1.44
C GLY A 327 -17.90 -10.20 -1.84
N TYR A 328 -17.08 -9.22 -2.19
CA TYR A 328 -17.50 -7.90 -2.72
C TYR A 328 -17.84 -7.92 -4.21
N GLY A 329 -17.64 -9.04 -4.89
CA GLY A 329 -17.70 -9.16 -6.35
C GLY A 329 -19.01 -8.66 -6.96
N PRO A 330 -20.16 -9.26 -6.63
CA PRO A 330 -21.44 -8.82 -7.17
C PRO A 330 -21.77 -7.37 -6.83
N GLY A 331 -21.47 -6.92 -5.61
CA GLY A 331 -21.69 -5.52 -5.18
C GLY A 331 -20.87 -4.51 -5.99
N ASN A 332 -19.61 -4.82 -6.24
CA ASN A 332 -18.76 -4.01 -7.10
C ASN A 332 -19.30 -3.93 -8.52
N VAL A 333 -19.75 -5.05 -9.09
CA VAL A 333 -20.32 -5.04 -10.44
C VAL A 333 -21.63 -4.26 -10.50
N VAL A 334 -22.48 -4.34 -9.48
CA VAL A 334 -23.68 -3.50 -9.38
C VAL A 334 -23.31 -2.01 -9.36
N ASN A 335 -22.31 -1.62 -8.56
CA ASN A 335 -21.83 -0.23 -8.51
C ASN A 335 -21.29 0.25 -9.87
N LEU A 336 -20.49 -0.59 -10.55
CA LEU A 336 -19.94 -0.29 -11.88
C LEU A 336 -21.04 -0.21 -12.95
N LEU A 337 -22.01 -1.12 -12.94
CA LEU A 337 -23.16 -1.08 -13.86
C LEU A 337 -24.01 0.18 -13.64
N ARG A 338 -24.22 0.59 -12.38
CA ARG A 338 -24.94 1.82 -12.06
C ARG A 338 -24.23 3.03 -12.67
N LEU A 339 -22.91 3.14 -12.49
CA LEU A 339 -22.11 4.25 -13.04
C LEU A 339 -22.07 4.22 -14.57
N LEU A 340 -21.93 3.03 -15.16
CA LEU A 340 -21.87 2.85 -16.60
C LEU A 340 -23.20 3.17 -17.31
N ARG A 341 -24.32 2.72 -16.73
CA ARG A 341 -25.65 2.80 -17.34
C ARG A 341 -26.41 4.06 -16.95
N GLY A 342 -26.19 4.56 -15.73
CA GLY A 342 -27.03 5.56 -15.07
C GLY A 342 -28.30 4.97 -14.42
N HIS A 343 -28.52 3.66 -14.54
CA HIS A 343 -29.66 2.93 -13.97
C HIS A 343 -29.32 1.44 -13.78
N LEU A 344 -30.14 0.73 -13.03
CA LEU A 344 -30.03 -0.70 -12.79
C LEU A 344 -31.20 -1.52 -13.37
N ARG A 345 -32.09 -0.90 -14.16
CA ARG A 345 -33.22 -1.56 -14.82
C ARG A 345 -32.89 -2.89 -15.52
N ASN A 346 -33.84 -3.82 -15.50
CA ASN A 346 -33.77 -5.11 -16.21
C ASN A 346 -32.56 -5.96 -15.83
N LEU A 347 -32.07 -5.87 -14.59
CA LEU A 347 -30.97 -6.72 -14.11
C LEU A 347 -31.50 -7.94 -13.38
N ASP A 348 -30.90 -9.09 -13.65
CA ASP A 348 -31.08 -10.27 -12.81
C ASP A 348 -29.98 -10.28 -11.74
N LEU A 349 -30.34 -9.92 -10.51
CA LEU A 349 -29.47 -9.98 -9.34
C LEU A 349 -29.83 -11.14 -8.41
N ALA A 350 -30.64 -12.09 -8.89
CA ALA A 350 -31.08 -13.23 -8.10
C ALA A 350 -29.91 -14.10 -7.64
N HIS A 351 -30.03 -14.64 -6.43
CA HIS A 351 -29.07 -15.56 -5.79
C HIS A 351 -27.64 -15.02 -5.60
N LEU A 352 -27.46 -13.70 -5.67
CA LEU A 352 -26.19 -13.05 -5.42
C LEU A 352 -26.07 -12.54 -3.98
N ARG A 353 -24.86 -12.63 -3.42
CA ARG A 353 -24.44 -11.89 -2.23
C ARG A 353 -23.93 -10.52 -2.69
N ILE A 354 -24.67 -9.48 -2.38
CA ILE A 354 -24.40 -8.09 -2.78
C ILE A 354 -24.00 -7.32 -1.53
N GLN A 355 -22.74 -6.93 -1.46
CA GLN A 355 -22.17 -6.20 -0.34
C GLN A 355 -21.67 -4.84 -0.82
N GLN A 356 -21.91 -3.78 -0.03
CA GLN A 356 -21.44 -2.42 -0.32
C GLN A 356 -22.02 -1.81 -1.63
N ALA A 357 -23.22 -2.25 -2.04
CA ALA A 357 -23.88 -1.69 -3.22
C ALA A 357 -24.56 -0.34 -2.91
N VAL A 358 -24.41 0.61 -3.83
CA VAL A 358 -25.00 1.94 -3.79
C VAL A 358 -26.21 1.96 -4.71
N LEU A 359 -27.39 1.68 -4.16
CA LEU A 359 -28.66 1.68 -4.91
C LEU A 359 -29.40 3.02 -4.80
N HIS A 360 -28.93 3.90 -3.92
CA HIS A 360 -29.47 5.24 -3.72
C HIS A 360 -29.51 6.05 -5.02
N GLY A 361 -30.69 6.57 -5.34
CA GLY A 361 -30.96 7.36 -6.54
C GLY A 361 -30.96 6.57 -7.85
N ALA A 362 -30.80 5.24 -7.82
CA ALA A 362 -30.77 4.41 -9.02
C ALA A 362 -32.16 3.89 -9.40
N ASP A 363 -32.48 3.98 -10.68
CA ASP A 363 -33.66 3.36 -11.28
C ASP A 363 -33.50 1.83 -11.34
N VAL A 364 -34.29 1.10 -10.54
CA VAL A 364 -34.20 -0.37 -10.39
C VAL A 364 -35.40 -1.14 -10.95
N GLN A 365 -36.20 -0.53 -11.83
CA GLN A 365 -37.40 -1.18 -12.40
C GLN A 365 -37.06 -2.51 -13.11
N ASP A 366 -37.90 -3.52 -12.90
CA ASP A 366 -37.72 -4.88 -13.46
C ASP A 366 -36.40 -5.56 -13.08
N THR A 367 -35.81 -5.17 -11.95
CA THR A 367 -34.62 -5.83 -11.37
C THR A 367 -35.05 -6.94 -10.42
N SER A 368 -34.55 -8.16 -10.62
CA SER A 368 -34.82 -9.29 -9.74
C SER A 368 -33.78 -9.36 -8.62
N LEU A 369 -34.23 -9.38 -7.37
CA LEU A 369 -33.40 -9.68 -6.19
C LEU A 369 -33.79 -11.02 -5.55
N ALA A 370 -34.44 -11.91 -6.31
CA ALA A 370 -34.95 -13.17 -5.78
C ALA A 370 -33.83 -14.02 -5.16
N GLY A 371 -33.94 -14.31 -3.85
CA GLY A 371 -32.92 -15.09 -3.13
C GLY A 371 -31.55 -14.42 -3.05
N ALA A 372 -31.44 -13.12 -3.35
CA ALA A 372 -30.24 -12.33 -3.12
C ALA A 372 -30.07 -12.03 -1.63
N VAL A 373 -28.83 -11.85 -1.19
CA VAL A 373 -28.53 -11.39 0.17
C VAL A 373 -27.80 -10.07 0.09
N LEU A 374 -28.30 -9.07 0.81
CA LEU A 374 -27.82 -7.70 0.76
C LEU A 374 -27.12 -7.37 2.08
N TRP A 375 -25.89 -6.87 2.02
CA TRP A 375 -25.12 -6.41 3.18
C TRP A 375 -24.59 -5.00 2.93
N ASP A 376 -24.63 -4.15 3.96
CA ASP A 376 -24.07 -2.79 3.91
C ASP A 376 -24.48 -2.01 2.64
N THR A 377 -25.75 -2.12 2.23
CA THR A 377 -26.26 -1.57 0.97
C THR A 377 -27.02 -0.27 1.22
N LEU A 378 -26.78 0.75 0.41
CA LEU A 378 -27.42 2.07 0.55
C LEU A 378 -28.63 2.20 -0.38
N PHE A 379 -29.80 2.50 0.17
CA PHE A 379 -31.07 2.67 -0.56
C PHE A 379 -31.56 4.12 -0.60
N THR A 380 -32.48 4.43 -1.53
CA THR A 380 -33.14 5.76 -1.63
C THR A 380 -34.09 6.01 -0.48
N GLU A 381 -34.86 5.00 -0.11
CA GLU A 381 -35.86 5.06 0.96
C GLU A 381 -35.59 3.95 1.97
N THR A 382 -35.90 4.21 3.24
CA THR A 382 -35.99 3.17 4.25
C THR A 382 -37.19 2.28 3.93
N PHE A 383 -36.97 0.97 3.84
CA PHE A 383 -38.07 0.02 3.60
C PHE A 383 -39.10 0.11 4.73
N ASP A 384 -40.30 0.60 4.43
CA ASP A 384 -41.38 0.79 5.39
C ASP A 384 -42.05 -0.55 5.81
N ALA A 385 -41.80 -1.63 5.05
CA ALA A 385 -42.23 -2.98 5.38
C ALA A 385 -41.22 -4.04 4.95
N ILE A 386 -40.54 -4.64 5.93
CA ILE A 386 -39.80 -5.90 5.72
C ILE A 386 -40.83 -7.03 5.71
N THR A 387 -41.19 -7.55 4.54
CA THR A 387 -42.21 -8.62 4.42
C THR A 387 -41.70 -10.02 4.75
N ALA A 388 -40.39 -10.21 4.85
CA ALA A 388 -39.76 -11.44 5.34
C ALA A 388 -38.33 -11.17 5.83
N VAL A 389 -37.98 -11.74 6.99
CA VAL A 389 -36.62 -11.77 7.55
C VAL A 389 -36.21 -13.23 7.66
N ALA A 390 -35.04 -13.59 7.13
CA ALA A 390 -34.41 -14.88 7.39
C ALA A 390 -33.44 -14.74 8.57
N ILE A 391 -33.67 -15.50 9.64
CA ILE A 391 -32.88 -15.44 10.88
C ILE A 391 -31.90 -16.62 10.88
N SER A 392 -30.63 -16.36 11.21
CA SER A 392 -29.63 -17.41 11.41
C SER A 392 -29.94 -18.24 12.67
N SER A 393 -29.48 -19.49 12.74
CA SER A 393 -29.74 -20.35 13.90
C SER A 393 -29.10 -19.85 15.22
N SER A 394 -28.21 -18.86 15.17
CA SER A 394 -27.59 -18.23 16.34
C SER A 394 -28.32 -16.99 16.87
N GLY A 395 -29.34 -16.48 16.17
CA GLY A 395 -30.13 -15.33 16.62
C GLY A 395 -29.40 -13.97 16.55
N GLU A 396 -28.21 -13.91 15.96
CA GLU A 396 -27.53 -12.64 15.66
C GLU A 396 -28.04 -12.06 14.33
N TYR A 397 -28.37 -10.77 14.37
CA TYR A 397 -28.62 -9.96 13.18
C TYR A 397 -27.26 -9.63 12.56
N TRP A 398 -27.03 -10.03 11.31
CA TRP A 398 -25.84 -9.66 10.53
C TRP A 398 -26.07 -8.33 9.83
#